data_AF-A0A838V770-F1
#
_entry.id   AF-A0A838V770-F1
#
_cell.length_a   1.000
_cell.length_b   1.000
_cell.length_c   1.000
_cell.angle_alpha   90.00
_cell.angle_beta   90.00
_cell.angle_gamma   90.00
#
_symmetry.space_group_name_H-M   'P 1'
#
loop_
_entity.id
_entity.type
_entity.pdbx_description
1 polymer ?
#
loop_
_entity_poly.entity_id
_entity_poly.type
_entity_poly.pdbx_seq_one_letter_code
_entity_poly.pdbx_strand_id
1 'polypeptide(L)'
;MPPQEAEYGGVAPTARKHEPDAHGQAALLLAESILHALVERGVMTTSEAALAVRVAAEVKRDVAAAIGESKRRMEASLALLAAIEASFETDRRG
;
A
#
# COMPACT_ATOMS: atom_id res chain seq x y z
N MET A 1 -47.06 -28.97 -23.88
CA MET A 1 -45.59 -28.94 -23.72
C MET A 1 -45.16 -27.51 -23.42
N PRO A 2 -44.46 -27.24 -22.31
CA PRO A 2 -43.79 -25.95 -22.13
C PRO A 2 -42.52 -25.89 -23.01
N PRO A 3 -42.12 -24.71 -23.53
CA PRO A 3 -40.87 -24.57 -24.25
C PRO A 3 -39.68 -24.64 -23.29
N GLN A 4 -38.62 -25.29 -23.78
CA GLN A 4 -37.35 -25.54 -23.11
C GLN A 4 -36.58 -24.25 -22.85
N GLU A 5 -36.13 -24.06 -21.62
CA GLU A 5 -35.18 -23.04 -21.19
C GLU A 5 -33.79 -23.40 -21.76
N ALA A 6 -33.32 -22.64 -22.75
CA ALA A 6 -31.98 -22.80 -23.32
C ALA A 6 -31.04 -21.68 -22.85
N GLU A 7 -30.01 -22.12 -22.13
CA GLU A 7 -28.66 -21.53 -22.04
C GLU A 7 -28.51 -20.09 -21.54
N TYR A 8 -28.44 -19.96 -20.21
CA TYR A 8 -27.61 -18.92 -19.61
C TYR A 8 -26.13 -19.23 -19.90
N GLY A 9 -25.59 -18.57 -20.92
CA GLY A 9 -24.15 -18.54 -21.21
C GLY A 9 -23.37 -18.02 -20.01
N GLY A 10 -22.77 -18.94 -19.27
CA GLY A 10 -21.87 -18.65 -18.16
C GLY A 10 -20.61 -17.97 -18.67
N VAL A 11 -20.59 -16.64 -18.67
CA VAL A 11 -19.35 -15.88 -18.86
C VAL A 11 -18.53 -16.07 -17.58
N ALA A 12 -17.57 -16.98 -17.61
CA ALA A 12 -16.64 -17.17 -16.52
C ALA A 12 -15.97 -15.82 -16.21
N PRO A 13 -15.90 -15.40 -14.93
CA PRO A 13 -15.25 -14.15 -14.58
C PRO A 13 -13.76 -14.26 -14.93
N THR A 14 -13.34 -13.56 -15.97
CA THR A 14 -11.93 -13.47 -16.33
C THR A 14 -11.22 -12.75 -15.19
N ALA A 15 -10.33 -13.47 -14.51
CA ALA A 15 -9.49 -12.92 -13.46
C ALA A 15 -8.71 -11.74 -14.07
N ARG A 16 -9.13 -10.52 -13.76
CA ARG A 16 -8.42 -9.31 -14.18
C ARG A 16 -6.99 -9.43 -13.65
N LYS A 17 -6.02 -9.54 -14.56
CA LYS A 17 -4.60 -9.46 -14.21
C LYS A 17 -4.42 -8.15 -13.47
N HIS A 18 -4.05 -8.28 -12.21
CA HIS A 18 -3.98 -7.18 -11.29
C HIS A 18 -2.72 -6.38 -11.63
N GLU A 19 -2.84 -5.34 -12.46
CA GLU A 19 -1.72 -4.44 -12.73
C GLU A 19 -1.21 -3.83 -11.41
N PRO A 20 0.11 -3.61 -11.28
CA PRO A 20 0.67 -2.86 -10.17
C PRO A 20 0.01 -1.48 -10.12
N ASP A 21 -0.40 -1.05 -8.93
CA ASP A 21 -1.01 0.26 -8.73
C ASP A 21 0.05 1.37 -8.85
N ALA A 22 0.32 1.79 -10.10
CA ALA A 22 1.35 2.78 -10.42
C ALA A 22 1.12 4.12 -9.71
N HIS A 23 -0.14 4.51 -9.50
CA HIS A 23 -0.49 5.73 -8.78
C HIS A 23 -0.16 5.58 -7.29
N GLY A 24 -0.49 4.44 -6.68
CA GLY A 24 -0.12 4.14 -5.30
C GLY A 24 1.39 4.15 -5.08
N GLN A 25 2.16 3.58 -6.02
CA GLN A 25 3.63 3.58 -5.95
C GLN A 25 4.23 4.99 -6.08
N ALA A 26 3.75 5.80 -7.03
CA ALA A 26 4.21 7.16 -7.20
C ALA A 26 3.91 8.04 -5.97
N ALA A 27 2.73 7.88 -5.37
CA ALA A 27 2.37 8.59 -4.14
C ALA A 27 3.26 8.19 -2.97
N LEU A 28 3.63 6.91 -2.86
CA LEU A 28 4.50 6.41 -1.80
C LEU A 28 5.93 6.94 -1.94
N LEU A 29 6.49 6.94 -3.15
CA LEU A 29 7.81 7.51 -3.44
C LEU A 29 7.86 9.02 -3.17
N LEU A 30 6.79 9.73 -3.49
CA LEU A 30 6.67 11.15 -3.18
C LEU A 30 6.65 11.38 -1.66
N ALA A 31 5.89 10.57 -0.92
CA ALA A 31 5.84 10.65 0.53
C ALA A 31 7.22 10.38 1.18
N GLU A 32 7.92 9.34 0.72
CA GLU A 32 9.30 9.04 1.14
C GLU A 32 10.25 10.23 0.87
N SER A 33 10.20 10.78 -0.35
CA SER A 33 11.03 11.92 -0.73
C SER A 33 10.77 13.16 0.14
N ILE A 34 9.50 13.41 0.49
CA ILE A 34 9.12 14.51 1.38
C ILE A 34 9.65 14.27 2.80
N LEU A 35 9.52 13.06 3.34
CA LEU A 35 10.01 12.73 4.67
C LEU A 35 11.52 12.91 4.79
N HIS A 36 12.29 12.43 3.80
CA HIS A 36 13.74 12.69 3.75
C HIS A 36 14.06 14.18 3.69
N ALA A 37 13.38 14.96 2.84
CA ALA A 37 13.61 16.40 2.75
C ALA A 37 13.29 17.14 4.07
N LEU A 38 12.31 16.68 4.85
CA LEU A 38 11.99 17.26 6.16
C LEU A 38 13.05 16.92 7.21
N VAL A 39 13.61 15.71 7.15
CA VAL A 39 14.74 15.30 8.00
C VAL A 39 16.00 16.10 7.66
N GLU A 40 16.36 16.21 6.39
CA GLU A 40 17.53 16.97 5.93
C GLU A 40 17.48 18.44 6.31
N ARG A 41 16.28 19.03 6.31
CA ARG A 41 16.06 20.42 6.72
C ARG A 41 15.96 20.62 8.23
N GLY A 42 16.08 19.54 9.02
CA GLY A 42 15.99 19.57 10.48
C GLY A 42 14.60 19.91 11.02
N VAL A 43 13.55 19.76 10.21
CA VAL A 43 12.15 20.01 10.62
C VAL A 43 11.63 18.87 11.49
N MET A 44 12.10 17.65 11.23
CA MET A 44 11.83 16.46 12.04
C MET A 44 13.10 15.61 12.15
N THR A 45 13.16 14.78 13.17
CA THR A 45 14.21 13.76 13.37
C THR A 45 13.92 12.50 12.56
N THR A 46 14.95 11.69 12.31
CA THR A 46 14.79 10.35 11.69
C THR A 46 13.84 9.46 12.50
N SER A 47 13.85 9.57 13.83
CA SER A 47 12.93 8.84 14.70
C SER A 47 11.47 9.27 14.56
N GLU A 48 11.21 10.57 14.39
CA GLU A 48 9.87 11.08 14.12
C GLU A 48 9.37 10.65 12.74
N ALA A 49 10.24 10.63 11.72
CA ALA A 49 9.92 10.12 10.40
C ALA A 49 9.58 8.62 10.43
N ALA A 50 10.40 7.80 11.09
CA ALA A 50 10.14 6.36 11.26
C ALA A 50 8.82 6.10 12.01
N LEU A 51 8.53 6.88 13.05
CA LEU A 51 7.25 6.81 13.77
C LEU A 51 6.07 7.15 12.86
N ALA A 52 6.17 8.18 12.03
CA ALA A 52 5.11 8.55 11.10
C ALA A 52 4.80 7.43 10.11
N VAL A 53 5.83 6.75 9.59
CA VAL A 53 5.68 5.59 8.70
C VAL A 53 5.01 4.41 9.41
N ARG A 54 5.38 4.16 10.67
CA ARG A 54 4.74 3.12 11.49
C ARG A 54 3.26 3.40 11.73
N VAL A 55 2.90 4.64 12.06
CA VAL A 55 1.50 5.06 12.20
C VAL A 55 0.74 4.88 10.89
N ALA A 56 1.34 5.23 9.75
CA ALA A 56 0.72 5.00 8.44
C ALA A 56 0.48 3.49 8.16
N ALA A 57 1.38 2.61 8.61
CA ALA A 57 1.20 1.16 8.49
C ALA A 57 0.05 0.64 9.36
N GLU A 58 -0.15 1.20 10.55
CA GLU A 58 -1.33 0.89 11.39
C GLU A 58 -2.63 1.34 10.73
N VAL A 59 -2.69 2.60 10.29
CA VAL A 59 -3.85 3.13 9.55
C VAL A 59 -4.15 2.31 8.30
N LYS A 60 -3.12 1.85 7.57
CA LYS A 60 -3.31 0.98 6.40
C LYS A 60 -4.00 -0.35 6.77
N ARG A 61 -3.69 -0.95 7.92
CA ARG A 61 -4.38 -2.18 8.37
C ARG A 61 -5.85 -1.91 8.63
N ASP A 62 -6.17 -0.81 9.31
CA ASP A 62 -7.54 -0.44 9.64
C ASP A 62 -8.35 -0.13 8.38
N VAL A 63 -7.77 0.65 7.46
CA VAL A 63 -8.40 0.97 6.17
C VAL A 63 -8.59 -0.28 5.32
N ALA A 64 -7.57 -1.15 5.21
CA ALA A 64 -7.66 -2.39 4.46
C ALA A 64 -8.78 -3.29 4.99
N ALA A 65 -8.92 -3.39 6.32
CA ALA A 65 -10.01 -4.12 6.96
C ALA A 65 -11.38 -3.48 6.65
N ALA A 66 -11.49 -2.15 6.73
CA ALA A 66 -12.73 -1.42 6.50
C ALA A 66 -13.25 -1.54 5.05
N ILE A 67 -12.36 -1.56 4.05
CA ILE A 67 -12.75 -1.62 2.63
C ILE A 67 -12.74 -3.03 2.05
N GLY A 68 -12.42 -4.06 2.85
CA GLY A 68 -12.32 -5.44 2.40
C GLY A 68 -11.18 -5.67 1.40
N GLU A 69 -10.07 -4.96 1.57
CA GLU A 69 -8.88 -5.14 0.72
C GLU A 69 -8.33 -6.57 0.86
N SER A 70 -7.82 -7.13 -0.24
CA SER A 70 -7.24 -8.47 -0.19
C SER A 70 -5.97 -8.49 0.65
N LYS A 71 -5.79 -9.57 1.42
CA LYS A 71 -4.60 -9.78 2.28
C LYS A 71 -3.28 -9.55 1.52
N ARG A 72 -3.19 -10.06 0.28
CA ARG A 72 -2.00 -9.90 -0.57
C ARG A 72 -1.70 -8.43 -0.88
N ARG A 73 -2.71 -7.62 -1.20
CA ARG A 73 -2.50 -6.18 -1.50
C ARG A 73 -2.10 -5.41 -0.24
N MET A 74 -2.77 -5.67 0.86
CA MET A 74 -2.43 -5.09 2.16
C MET A 74 -0.98 -5.41 2.54
N GLU A 75 -0.56 -6.67 2.46
CA GLU A 75 0.81 -7.11 2.76
C GLU A 75 1.84 -6.44 1.84
N ALA A 76 1.54 -6.29 0.56
CA ALA A 76 2.43 -5.59 -0.38
C ALA A 76 2.62 -4.11 0.02
N SER A 77 1.53 -3.41 0.40
CA SER A 77 1.64 -2.04 0.90
C SER A 77 2.41 -1.95 2.21
N LEU A 78 2.18 -2.88 3.14
CA LEU A 78 2.90 -2.93 4.42
C LEU A 78 4.39 -3.21 4.24
N ALA A 79 4.76 -4.05 3.28
CA ALA A 79 6.16 -4.33 2.96
C ALA A 79 6.89 -3.07 2.46
N LEU A 80 6.21 -2.24 1.65
CA LEU A 80 6.78 -0.98 1.18
C LEU A 80 6.96 0.02 2.32
N LEU A 81 5.95 0.17 3.19
CA LEU A 81 6.05 1.03 4.37
C LEU A 81 7.18 0.55 5.30
N ALA A 82 7.34 -0.76 5.49
CA ALA A 82 8.45 -1.30 6.28
C ALA A 82 9.83 -1.02 5.65
N ALA A 83 9.93 -1.02 4.31
CA ALA A 83 11.17 -0.65 3.62
C ALA A 83 11.52 0.83 3.84
N ILE A 84 10.53 1.72 3.80
CA ILE A 84 10.71 3.15 4.10
C ILE A 84 11.10 3.36 5.58
N GLU A 85 10.46 2.65 6.53
CA GLU A 85 10.87 2.74 7.94
C GLU A 85 12.33 2.33 8.13
N ALA A 86 12.77 1.28 7.41
CA ALA A 86 14.14 0.79 7.46
C ALA A 86 15.17 1.76 6.84
N SER A 87 14.79 2.60 5.86
CA SER A 87 15.71 3.60 5.29
C SER A 87 16.08 4.65 6.35
N PHE A 88 15.11 5.14 7.12
CA PHE A 88 15.36 6.09 8.20
C PHE A 88 16.18 5.49 9.37
N GLU A 89 15.98 4.22 9.68
CA GLU A 89 16.78 3.53 10.70
C GLU A 89 18.23 3.30 10.27
N THR A 90 18.47 3.20 8.96
CA THR A 90 19.82 3.09 8.39
C THR A 90 20.53 4.44 8.44
N ASP A 91 19.85 5.52 8.05
CA ASP A 91 20.37 6.90 8.10
C ASP A 91 20.75 7.32 9.52
N ARG A 92 20.09 6.76 10.54
CA ARG A 92 20.43 6.99 11.95
C ARG A 92 21.79 6.41 12.37
N ARG A 93 22.33 5.45 11.62
CA ARG A 93 23.60 4.75 11.92
C ARG A 93 24.80 5.27 11.12
N GLY A 94 24.56 6.07 10.08
CA GLY A 94 25.59 6.72 9.25
C GLY A 94 26.00 8.06 9.83
#